data_AF-A0A0D2U2X2-F1
#
_entry.id   AF-A0A0D2U2X2-F1
#
_cell.length_a   1.000
_cell.length_b   1.000
_cell.length_c   1.000
_cell.angle_alpha   90.00
_cell.angle_beta   90.00
_cell.angle_gamma   90.00
#
_symmetry.space_group_name_H-M   'P 1'
#
loop_
_entity.id
_entity.type
_entity.pdbx_description
1 polymer ?
#
loop_
_entity_poly.entity_id
_entity_poly.type
_entity_poly.pdbx_seq_one_letter_code
_entity_poly.pdbx_strand_id
1 'polypeptide(L)' 'MQDVNNHPLLIHCRRGKHRTGCLVGCLRKMQRWYLSSIFDEYQRFAGAKARVSDQRFIERFDVSSSKR' A
#
# COMPACT_ATOMS: atom_id res chain seq x y z
N MET A 1 -4.70 10.37 -4.80
CA MET A 1 -4.81 9.20 -5.70
C MET A 1 -6.23 8.93 -6.16
N GLN A 2 -7.26 9.24 -5.35
CA GLN A 2 -8.66 9.13 -5.80
C GLN A 2 -9.05 10.19 -6.84
N ASP A 3 -8.45 11.38 -6.80
CA ASP A 3 -8.66 12.38 -7.84
C ASP A 3 -8.06 11.92 -9.18
N VAL A 4 -8.93 11.73 -10.17
CA VAL A 4 -8.59 11.28 -11.52
C VAL A 4 -7.80 12.34 -12.30
N ASN A 5 -7.93 13.62 -11.95
CA ASN A 5 -7.27 14.72 -12.64
C ASN A 5 -5.75 14.72 -12.46
N ASN A 6 -5.27 14.08 -11.40
CA ASN A 6 -3.83 13.95 -11.17
C ASN A 6 -3.18 12.86 -12.02
N HIS A 7 -3.95 11.99 -12.70
CA HIS A 7 -3.39 10.87 -13.45
C HIS A 7 -2.87 11.31 -14.82
N PRO A 8 -1.71 10.78 -15.28
CA PRO A 8 -0.95 9.69 -14.69
C PRO A 8 0.00 10.12 -13.54
N LEU A 9 0.03 9.33 -12.45
CA LEU A 9 0.93 9.54 -11.30
C LEU A 9 1.94 8.41 -11.16
N LEU A 10 3.21 8.76 -10.87
CA LEU A 10 4.24 7.82 -10.45
C LEU A 10 4.45 7.88 -8.94
N ILE A 11 4.31 6.74 -8.27
CA ILE A 11 4.59 6.59 -6.84
C ILE A 11 5.94 5.89 -6.69
N HIS A 12 6.91 6.55 -6.05
CA HIS A 12 8.20 5.92 -5.81
C HIS A 12 8.79 6.30 -4.44
N CYS A 13 9.76 5.48 -4.02
CA CYS A 13 10.70 5.82 -2.98
C CYS A 13 12.10 5.43 -3.48
N ARG A 14 13.10 5.32 -2.61
CA ARG A 14 14.46 4.96 -3.04
C ARG A 14 14.53 3.61 -3.78
N ARG A 15 13.72 2.62 -3.38
CA ARG A 15 13.74 1.27 -3.96
C ARG A 15 12.37 0.72 -4.35
N GLY A 16 11.31 1.51 -4.19
CA GLY A 16 9.94 1.07 -4.47
C GLY A 16 9.39 -0.03 -3.53
N LYS A 17 10.01 -0.27 -2.36
CA LYS A 17 9.67 -1.41 -1.49
C LYS A 17 8.83 -1.01 -0.28
N HIS A 18 9.46 -0.41 0.72
CA HIS A 18 8.83 -0.17 2.03
C HIS A 18 7.79 0.94 1.98
N ARG A 19 8.20 2.20 1.72
CA ARG A 19 7.28 3.34 1.70
C ARG A 19 6.24 3.23 0.59
N THR A 20 6.68 2.85 -0.61
CA THR A 20 5.79 2.60 -1.75
C THR A 20 4.84 1.45 -1.44
N GLY A 21 5.33 0.33 -0.91
CA GLY A 21 4.50 -0.83 -0.57
C GLY A 21 3.48 -0.54 0.53
N CYS A 22 3.82 0.22 1.57
CA CYS A 22 2.86 0.65 2.58
C CYS A 22 1.75 1.51 1.97
N LEU A 23 2.11 2.49 1.14
CA LEU A 23 1.14 3.40 0.52
C LEU A 23 0.21 2.65 -0.45
N VAL A 24 0.76 1.79 -1.30
CA VAL A 24 -0.01 0.95 -2.23
C VAL A 24 -0.87 -0.06 -1.45
N GLY A 25 -0.35 -0.67 -0.39
CA GLY A 25 -1.11 -1.58 0.47
C GLY A 25 -2.31 -0.91 1.15
N CYS A 26 -2.14 0.32 1.63
CA CYS A 26 -3.25 1.12 2.15
C CYS A 26 -4.27 1.44 1.04
N LEU A 27 -3.81 1.79 -0.18
CA LEU A 27 -4.69 2.01 -1.32
C LEU A 27 -5.51 0.75 -1.65
N ARG A 28 -4.91 -0.44 -1.66
CA ARG A 28 -5.63 -1.71 -1.86
C ARG A 28 -6.66 -1.97 -0.77
N LYS A 29 -6.33 -1.63 0.47
CA LYS A 29 -7.28 -1.73 1.59
C LYS A 29 -8.49 -0.81 1.39
N MET A 30 -8.28 0.40 0.88
CA MET A 30 -9.37 1.31 0.49
C MET A 30 -10.21 0.75 -0.66
N GLN A 31 -9.58 0.03 -1.59
CA GLN A 31 -10.23 -0.72 -2.67
C GLN A 31 -10.90 -2.02 -2.20
N ARG A 32 -10.95 -2.27 -0.88
CA ARG A 32 -11.58 -3.45 -0.24
C ARG A 32 -10.99 -4.80 -0.66
N TRP A 33 -9.70 -4.86 -0.95
CA TRP A 33 -9.00 -6.13 -1.14
C TRP A 33 -8.86 -6.89 0.18
N TYR A 34 -8.79 -8.22 0.11
CA TYR A 34 -8.47 -9.06 1.27
C TYR A 34 -7.03 -8.82 1.73
N LEU A 35 -6.81 -8.80 3.05
CA LEU A 35 -5.48 -8.56 3.62
C LEU A 35 -4.42 -9.56 3.12
N SER A 36 -4.80 -10.83 2.92
CA SER A 36 -3.92 -11.85 2.35
C SER A 36 -3.41 -11.47 0.96
N SER A 37 -4.30 -11.01 0.06
CA SER A 37 -3.94 -10.54 -1.28
C SER A 37 -3.06 -9.30 -1.24
N ILE A 38 -3.30 -8.39 -0.28
CA ILE A 38 -2.48 -7.19 -0.10
C ILE A 38 -1.07 -7.56 0.35
N PHE A 39 -0.94 -8.50 1.29
CA PHE A 39 0.36 -8.96 1.77
C PHE A 39 1.12 -9.75 0.72
N ASP A 40 0.43 -10.55 -0.10
CA ASP A 40 1.04 -11.23 -1.24
C ASP A 40 1.63 -10.22 -2.26
N GLU A 41 0.86 -9.17 -2.62
CA GLU A 41 1.36 -8.09 -3.49
C GLU A 41 2.58 -7.39 -2.86
N TYR A 42 2.49 -7.00 -1.59
CA TYR A 42 3.59 -6.36 -0.87
C TYR A 42 4.85 -7.24 -0.84
N GLN A 43 4.71 -8.53 -0.51
CA GLN A 43 5.82 -9.48 -0.43
C GLN A 43 6.45 -9.71 -1.79
N ARG A 44 5.64 -9.79 -2.85
CA ARG A 44 6.12 -9.92 -4.23
C ARG A 44 7.04 -8.77 -4.64
N PHE A 45 6.70 -7.52 -4.28
CA PHE A 45 7.53 -6.35 -4.61
C PHE A 45 8.70 -6.13 -3.64
N ALA A 46 8.51 -6.38 -2.35
CA ALA A 46 9.57 -6.21 -1.36
C ALA A 46 10.64 -7.32 -1.45
N GLY A 47 10.23 -8.54 -1.81
CA GLY A 47 11.07 -9.73 -1.90
C GLY A 47 11.76 -10.05 -0.57
N ALA A 48 13.03 -10.45 -0.62
CA ALA A 48 13.84 -10.77 0.56
C ALA A 48 14.02 -9.62 1.59
N LYS A 49 13.51 -8.41 1.30
CA LYS A 49 13.56 -7.26 2.21
C LYS A 49 12.17 -6.85 2.72
N ALA A 50 11.17 -7.73 2.60
CA ALA A 50 9.86 -7.55 3.21
C ALA A 50 9.97 -7.35 4.72
N ARG A 51 9.21 -6.40 5.26
CA ARG A 51 9.18 -6.11 6.70
C ARG A 51 7.79 -6.42 7.25
N VAL A 52 7.76 -7.16 8.35
CA VAL A 52 6.51 -7.43 9.09
C VAL A 52 5.92 -6.13 9.66
N SER A 53 6.76 -5.15 10.01
CA SER A 53 6.31 -3.82 10.45
C SER A 53 5.45 -3.11 9.42
N ASP A 54 5.78 -3.26 8.13
CA ASP A 54 5.06 -2.62 7.04
C ASP A 54 3.70 -3.29 6.82
N GLN A 55 3.64 -4.62 6.92
CA GLN A 55 2.38 -5.37 6.85
C GLN A 55 1.46 -5.04 8.03
N ARG A 56 2.00 -4.95 9.26
CA ARG A 56 1.26 -4.50 10.45
C ARG A 56 0.76 -3.07 10.30
N PHE A 57 1.53 -2.20 9.66
CA PHE A 57 1.08 -0.83 9.38
C PHE A 57 -0.13 -0.84 8.44
N ILE A 58 -0.07 -1.59 7.33
CA ILE A 58 -1.20 -1.74 6.39
C ILE A 58 -2.43 -2.32 7.10
N GLU A 59 -2.24 -3.36 7.91
CA GLU A 59 -3.31 -4.02 8.69
C GLU A 59 -4.02 -3.05 9.64
N ARG A 60 -3.28 -2.16 10.30
CA ARG A 60 -3.82 -1.21 11.28
C ARG A 60 -4.29 0.11 10.67
N PHE A 61 -3.99 0.37 9.40
CA PHE A 61 -4.39 1.60 8.74
C PHE A 61 -5.90 1.78 8.72
N ASP A 62 -6.42 2.83 9.36
CA ASP A 62 -7.84 3.13 9.36
C ASP A 62 -8.27 3.82 8.05
N VAL A 63 -9.12 3.13 7.29
CA VAL A 63 -9.67 3.64 6.02
C VAL A 63 -10.75 4.69 6.25
N SER A 64 -11.40 4.70 7.43
CA SER A 64 -12.50 5.63 7.72
C SER A 64 -12.04 7.09 7.72
N SER A 65 -10.80 7.33 8.14
CA SER A 65 -10.17 8.64 8.23
C SER A 65 -9.86 9.29 6.87
N SER A 66 -9.92 8.55 5.75
CA SER A 66 -9.74 9.08 4.39
C SER A 66 -11.05 9.36 3.64
N LYS A 67 -12.20 9.25 4.31
CA LYS A 67 -13.48 9.72 3.77
C LYS A 67 -13.70 11.18 4.19
N ARG A 68 -13.23 12.10 3.37
CA ARG A 68 -13.68 13.50 3.38
C ARG A 68 -14.03 13.90 1.97
#